data_AF-A0A3M3W5J4-F1
#
_entry.id   AF-A0A3M3W5J4-F1
#
_cell.length_a   1.000
_cell.length_b   1.000
_cell.length_c   1.000
_cell.angle_alpha   90.00
_cell.angle_beta   90.00
_cell.angle_gamma   90.00
#
_symmetry.space_group_name_H-M   'P 1'
#
loop_
_entity.id
_entity.type
_entity.pdbx_description
1 polymer ?
#
loop_
_entity_poly.entity_id
_entity_poly.type
_entity_poly.pdbx_seq_one_letter_code
_entity_poly.pdbx_strand_id
1 'polypeptide(L)'
;MVSDERDSFARGDRGAGIRLSGEFHLQLAVAARNAPLISFQRSLVSQTSLIIAQYETGNRTHCSYDEHTQLIDAIEARDAPLAVELMMHHMDHIDGKLNLDQDSASDDLHAVFSHVMGRKKTGR
;
A
#
# COMPACT_ATOMS: atom_id res chain seq x y z
N MET A 1 3.87 -0.83 12.42
CA MET A 1 3.24 -0.58 11.11
C MET A 1 4.06 -1.18 9.98
N VAL A 2 5.23 -0.63 9.62
CA VAL A 2 6.06 -1.19 8.53
C VAL A 2 6.59 -2.61 8.85
N SER A 3 6.92 -2.88 10.13
CA SER A 3 7.21 -4.27 10.56
C SER A 3 6.02 -5.20 10.36
N ASP A 4 4.80 -4.75 10.69
CA ASP A 4 3.59 -5.57 10.54
C ASP A 4 3.25 -5.80 9.06
N GLU A 5 3.53 -4.80 8.21
CA GLU A 5 3.44 -4.90 6.75
C GLU A 5 4.36 -6.00 6.23
N ARG A 6 5.66 -5.94 6.59
CA ARG A 6 6.64 -6.98 6.26
C ARG A 6 6.18 -8.35 6.71
N ASP A 7 5.75 -8.48 7.96
CA ASP A 7 5.32 -9.75 8.53
C ASP A 7 4.03 -10.28 7.85
N SER A 8 3.24 -9.40 7.23
CA SER A 8 2.06 -9.76 6.43
C SER A 8 2.43 -10.32 5.08
N PHE A 9 3.35 -9.67 4.38
CA PHE A 9 3.88 -10.21 3.13
C PHE A 9 4.66 -11.51 3.34
N ALA A 10 5.47 -11.61 4.41
CA ALA A 10 6.27 -12.79 4.73
C ALA A 10 5.42 -14.05 4.99
N ARG A 11 4.21 -13.90 5.55
CA ARG A 11 3.27 -15.02 5.78
C ARG A 11 2.30 -15.27 4.62
N GLY A 12 2.46 -14.58 3.49
CA GLY A 12 1.58 -14.70 2.32
C GLY A 12 0.21 -14.02 2.49
N ASP A 13 0.00 -13.23 3.54
CA ASP A 13 -1.23 -12.48 3.79
C ASP A 13 -1.19 -11.15 3.02
N ARG A 14 -1.31 -11.28 1.69
CA ARG A 14 -1.18 -10.16 0.75
C ARG A 14 -2.22 -9.06 1.01
N GLY A 15 -3.45 -9.44 1.35
CA GLY A 15 -4.50 -8.48 1.67
C GLY A 15 -4.18 -7.63 2.89
N ALA A 16 -3.65 -8.23 3.96
CA ALA A 16 -3.20 -7.45 5.12
C ALA A 16 -1.97 -6.58 4.79
N GLY A 17 -1.04 -7.07 3.98
CA GLY A 17 0.13 -6.30 3.52
C GLY A 17 -0.26 -5.03 2.78
N ILE A 18 -1.11 -5.14 1.75
CA ILE A 18 -1.63 -4.00 0.98
C ILE A 18 -2.35 -3.01 1.89
N ARG A 19 -3.21 -3.50 2.80
CA ARG A 19 -3.94 -2.64 3.74
C ARG A 19 -2.99 -1.86 4.66
N LEU A 20 -1.94 -2.49 5.17
CA LEU A 20 -0.97 -1.85 6.07
C LEU A 20 -0.09 -0.83 5.33
N SER A 21 0.29 -1.12 4.08
CA SER A 21 0.95 -0.15 3.18
C SER A 21 0.05 1.07 2.93
N GLY A 22 -1.24 0.87 2.65
CA GLY A 22 -2.20 1.97 2.52
C GLY A 22 -2.33 2.83 3.78
N GLU A 23 -2.39 2.20 4.96
CA GLU A 23 -2.46 2.91 6.24
C GLU A 23 -1.19 3.73 6.53
N PHE A 24 -0.01 3.23 6.13
CA PHE A 24 1.24 3.96 6.26
C PHE A 24 1.16 5.36 5.59
N HIS A 25 0.65 5.43 4.37
CA HIS A 25 0.45 6.70 3.68
C HIS A 25 -0.51 7.65 4.41
N LEU A 26 -1.59 7.12 5.02
CA LEU A 26 -2.51 7.93 5.82
C LEU A 26 -1.83 8.47 7.09
N GLN A 27 -1.00 7.68 7.75
CA GLN A 27 -0.25 8.12 8.93
C GLN A 27 0.74 9.24 8.62
N LEU A 28 1.37 9.25 7.44
CA LEU A 28 2.22 10.38 7.02
C LEU A 28 1.41 11.69 6.94
N ALA A 29 0.22 11.66 6.35
CA ALA A 29 -0.65 12.84 6.27
C ALA A 29 -1.15 13.30 7.65
N VAL A 30 -1.41 12.37 8.57
CA VAL A 30 -1.74 12.65 9.98
C VAL A 30 -0.56 13.31 10.69
N ALA A 31 0.66 12.77 10.55
CA ALA A 31 1.87 13.33 11.14
C ALA A 31 2.15 14.75 10.61
N ALA A 32 1.89 14.99 9.33
CA ALA A 32 1.99 16.32 8.71
C ALA A 32 0.88 17.30 9.16
N ARG A 33 -0.14 16.83 9.90
CA ARG A 33 -1.32 17.61 10.31
C ARG A 33 -2.04 18.29 9.14
N ASN A 34 -2.09 17.62 7.99
CA ASN A 34 -2.67 18.16 6.76
C ASN A 34 -4.05 17.54 6.49
N ALA A 35 -5.10 18.13 7.08
CA ALA A 35 -6.47 17.60 6.99
C ALA A 35 -7.01 17.46 5.55
N PRO A 36 -6.80 18.42 4.64
CA PRO A 36 -7.16 18.24 3.23
C PRO A 36 -6.46 17.03 2.59
N LEU A 37 -5.15 16.87 2.84
CA LEU A 37 -4.39 15.73 2.31
C LEU A 37 -4.90 14.39 2.84
N ILE A 38 -5.23 14.30 4.13
CA ILE A 38 -5.82 13.08 4.71
C ILE A 38 -7.11 12.70 3.97
N SER A 39 -7.99 13.67 3.71
CA SER A 39 -9.26 13.42 3.02
C SER A 39 -9.03 12.92 1.59
N PHE A 40 -8.12 13.56 0.86
CA PHE A 40 -7.75 13.18 -0.50
C PHE A 40 -7.10 11.80 -0.57
N GLN A 41 -6.17 11.53 0.35
CA GLN A 41 -5.39 10.30 0.35
C GLN A 41 -6.22 9.07 0.72
N ARG A 42 -7.29 9.21 1.53
CA ARG A 42 -8.22 8.09 1.79
C ARG A 42 -8.84 7.52 0.52
N SER A 43 -9.30 8.40 -0.38
CA SER A 43 -9.88 7.97 -1.65
C SER A 43 -8.82 7.33 -2.55
N LEU A 44 -7.65 7.96 -2.68
CA LEU A 44 -6.55 7.44 -3.49
C LEU A 44 -6.05 6.09 -3.00
N VAL A 45 -5.75 5.96 -1.71
CA VAL A 45 -5.28 4.70 -1.10
C VAL A 45 -6.29 3.57 -1.33
N SER A 46 -7.59 3.84 -1.21
CA SER A 46 -8.61 2.83 -1.50
C SER A 46 -8.58 2.37 -2.96
N GLN A 47 -8.43 3.30 -3.90
CA GLN A 47 -8.40 2.98 -5.33
C GLN A 47 -7.11 2.27 -5.74
N THR A 48 -5.96 2.76 -5.27
CA THR A 48 -4.66 2.15 -5.58
C THR A 48 -4.50 0.79 -4.94
N SER A 49 -5.04 0.57 -3.74
CA SER A 49 -5.06 -0.76 -3.11
C SER A 49 -5.80 -1.79 -3.96
N LEU A 50 -6.92 -1.39 -4.59
CA LEU A 50 -7.66 -2.26 -5.52
C LEU A 50 -6.86 -2.52 -6.80
N ILE A 51 -6.21 -1.49 -7.35
CA ILE A 51 -5.37 -1.62 -8.54
C ILE A 51 -4.19 -2.56 -8.27
N ILE A 52 -3.47 -2.35 -7.17
CA ILE A 52 -2.37 -3.22 -6.75
C ILE A 52 -2.88 -4.64 -6.55
N ALA A 53 -3.98 -4.81 -5.82
CA ALA A 53 -4.59 -6.12 -5.58
C ALA A 53 -4.87 -6.89 -6.88
N GLN A 54 -5.36 -6.19 -7.90
CA GLN A 54 -5.84 -6.76 -9.16
C GLN A 54 -4.75 -6.99 -10.21
N TYR A 55 -3.78 -6.08 -10.29
CA TYR A 55 -2.89 -5.96 -11.45
C TYR A 55 -1.41 -6.17 -11.12
N GLU A 56 -1.03 -6.28 -9.84
CA GLU A 56 0.36 -6.59 -9.49
C GLU A 56 0.72 -8.01 -9.95
N THR A 57 1.75 -8.12 -10.79
CA THR A 57 2.20 -9.42 -11.30
C THR A 57 3.28 -10.04 -10.41
N GLY A 58 3.05 -11.30 -10.02
CA GLY A 58 3.90 -12.04 -9.10
C GLY A 58 5.22 -12.48 -9.74
N ASN A 59 6.23 -11.61 -9.73
CA ASN A 59 7.64 -12.02 -9.79
C ASN A 59 8.69 -10.93 -9.49
N ARG A 60 8.29 -9.71 -9.12
CA ARG A 60 9.25 -8.62 -8.82
C ARG A 60 9.25 -8.30 -7.33
N THR A 61 9.98 -9.13 -6.58
CA THR A 61 10.21 -8.98 -5.13
C THR A 61 11.17 -7.83 -4.85
N HIS A 62 10.69 -6.61 -5.03
CA HIS A 62 11.23 -5.47 -4.29
C HIS A 62 10.11 -5.02 -3.36
N CYS A 63 10.45 -4.93 -2.09
CA CYS A 63 9.45 -4.91 -1.04
C CYS A 63 9.12 -3.46 -0.65
N SER A 64 7.83 -3.10 -0.74
CA SER A 64 7.34 -1.77 -0.32
C SER A 64 7.75 -1.42 1.11
N TYR A 65 7.84 -2.43 1.99
CA TYR A 65 8.24 -2.25 3.38
C TYR A 65 9.70 -1.77 3.55
N ASP A 66 10.61 -2.12 2.62
CA ASP A 66 12.00 -1.64 2.68
C ASP A 66 12.05 -0.15 2.32
N GLU A 67 11.30 0.24 1.28
CA GLU A 67 11.18 1.64 0.85
C GLU A 67 10.48 2.50 1.92
N HIS A 68 9.44 1.97 2.56
CA HIS A 68 8.79 2.66 3.68
C HIS A 68 9.75 2.86 4.87
N THR A 69 10.63 1.89 5.13
CA THR A 69 11.63 2.02 6.20
C THR A 69 12.62 3.14 5.87
N GLN A 70 13.16 3.16 4.65
CA GLN A 70 14.07 4.22 4.20
C GLN A 70 13.42 5.61 4.25
N LEU A 71 12.14 5.69 3.89
CA LEU A 71 11.39 6.93 3.96
C LEU A 71 11.21 7.43 5.40
N ILE A 72 10.95 6.52 6.35
CA ILE A 72 10.89 6.86 7.77
C ILE A 72 12.25 7.43 8.22
N ASP A 73 13.36 6.77 7.88
CA ASP A 73 14.70 7.20 8.25
C ASP A 73 15.00 8.62 7.73
N ALA A 74 14.64 8.92 6.48
CA ALA A 74 14.80 10.25 5.88
C ALA A 74 13.95 11.32 6.59
N ILE A 75 12.71 10.99 6.96
CA ILE A 75 11.82 11.88 7.70
C ILE A 75 12.35 12.14 9.11
N GLU A 76 12.84 11.11 9.81
CA GLU A 76 13.46 11.24 11.14
C GLU A 76 14.71 12.11 11.10
N ALA A 77 15.52 11.97 10.05
CA ALA A 77 16.68 12.83 9.78
C ALA A 77 16.30 14.26 9.37
N ARG A 78 15.02 14.55 9.13
CA ARG A 78 14.50 15.82 8.58
C ARG A 78 15.07 16.17 7.21
N ASP A 79 15.45 15.16 6.43
CA ASP A 79 15.92 15.32 5.06
C ASP A 79 14.72 15.29 4.09
N ALA A 80 14.08 16.46 3.96
CA ALA A 80 12.91 16.59 3.09
C ALA A 80 13.20 16.29 1.61
N PRO A 81 14.32 16.75 1.00
CA PRO A 81 14.68 16.38 -0.36
C PRO A 81 14.77 14.86 -0.57
N LEU A 82 15.48 14.15 0.32
CA LEU A 82 15.61 12.70 0.23
C LEU A 82 14.25 12.00 0.42
N ALA A 83 13.44 12.44 1.38
CA ALA A 83 12.12 11.86 1.60
C ALA A 83 11.20 11.99 0.37
N VAL A 84 11.29 13.12 -0.35
CA VAL A 84 10.54 13.33 -1.60
C VAL A 84 11.07 12.41 -2.70
N GLU A 85 12.39 12.30 -2.87
CA GLU A 85 13.02 11.41 -3.85
C GLU A 85 12.60 9.94 -3.63
N LEU A 86 12.69 9.47 -2.37
CA LEU A 86 12.29 8.11 -1.99
C LEU A 86 10.81 7.84 -2.26
N MET A 87 9.93 8.80 -1.97
CA MET A 87 8.50 8.65 -2.25
C MET A 87 8.22 8.59 -3.76
N MET A 88 8.92 9.39 -4.58
CA MET A 88 8.79 9.33 -6.04
C MET A 88 9.25 7.98 -6.58
N HIS A 89 10.43 7.51 -6.15
CA HIS A 89 10.94 6.19 -6.52
C HIS A 89 9.96 5.07 -6.15
N HIS A 90 9.39 5.13 -4.94
CA HIS A 90 8.39 4.17 -4.50
C HIS A 90 7.14 4.12 -5.40
N MET A 91 6.66 5.26 -5.90
CA MET A 91 5.53 5.31 -6.83
C MET A 91 5.88 4.73 -8.20
N ASP A 92 7.03 5.10 -8.77
CA ASP A 92 7.52 4.55 -10.05
C ASP A 92 7.68 3.02 -9.97
N HIS A 93 8.14 2.56 -8.82
CA HIS A 93 8.35 1.16 -8.55
C HIS A 93 7.04 0.37 -8.42
N ILE A 94 6.00 0.95 -7.80
CA ILE A 94 4.65 0.37 -7.81
C ILE A 94 4.15 0.28 -9.26
N ASP A 95 4.22 1.37 -10.03
CA ASP A 95 3.74 1.44 -11.41
C ASP A 95 4.40 0.35 -12.28
N GLY A 96 5.71 0.18 -12.17
CA GLY A 96 6.47 -0.85 -12.90
C GLY A 96 6.13 -2.32 -12.56
N LYS A 97 5.32 -2.58 -11.52
CA LYS A 97 4.82 -3.93 -11.18
C LYS A 97 3.40 -4.21 -11.65
N LEU A 98 2.65 -3.15 -11.97
CA LEU A 98 1.27 -3.27 -12.40
C LEU A 98 1.24 -3.67 -13.88
N ASN A 99 0.58 -4.77 -14.17
CA ASN A 99 0.20 -5.09 -15.54
C ASN A 99 -1.19 -4.51 -15.79
N LEU A 100 -1.25 -3.34 -16.43
CA LEU A 100 -2.51 -2.64 -16.72
C LEU A 100 -3.04 -2.94 -18.12
N ASP A 101 -2.44 -3.88 -18.85
CA ASP A 101 -2.90 -4.28 -20.18
C ASP A 101 -4.21 -5.07 -20.10
N GLN A 102 -5.10 -4.87 -21.08
CA GLN A 102 -6.54 -5.19 -21.03
C GLN A 102 -6.90 -6.66 -20.76
N ASP A 103 -5.96 -7.60 -20.86
CA ASP A 103 -6.18 -9.05 -20.70
C ASP A 103 -5.56 -9.67 -19.43
N SER A 104 -5.02 -8.85 -18.52
CA SER A 104 -4.14 -9.32 -17.43
C SER A 104 -4.72 -9.26 -16.01
N ALA A 105 -6.01 -8.94 -15.88
CA ALA A 105 -6.69 -8.87 -14.60
C ALA A 105 -6.71 -10.24 -13.88
N SER A 106 -6.12 -10.31 -12.68
CA SER A 106 -6.10 -11.51 -11.83
C SER A 106 -7.47 -11.82 -11.21
N ASP A 107 -7.88 -13.09 -11.13
CA ASP A 107 -9.11 -13.52 -10.44
C ASP A 107 -9.02 -13.43 -8.89
N ASP A 108 -7.91 -12.94 -8.34
CA ASP A 108 -7.55 -13.04 -6.92
C ASP A 108 -8.12 -11.93 -6.00
N LEU A 109 -9.03 -11.09 -6.50
CA LEU A 109 -9.78 -10.11 -5.68
C LEU A 109 -10.40 -10.77 -4.44
N HIS A 110 -10.86 -12.02 -4.57
CA HIS A 110 -11.48 -12.73 -3.46
C HIS A 110 -10.48 -13.04 -2.33
N ALA A 111 -9.22 -13.40 -2.63
CA ALA A 111 -8.24 -13.67 -1.56
C ALA A 111 -7.87 -12.39 -0.82
N VAL A 112 -7.71 -11.28 -1.53
CA VAL A 112 -7.38 -9.96 -0.96
C VAL A 112 -8.51 -9.42 -0.08
N PHE A 113 -9.77 -9.56 -0.50
CA PHE A 113 -10.93 -8.98 0.19
C PHE A 113 -11.76 -9.97 1.04
N SER A 114 -11.31 -11.23 1.18
CA SER A 114 -12.00 -12.27 1.97
C SER A 114 -12.37 -11.81 3.39
N HIS A 115 -11.51 -11.00 4.03
CA HIS A 115 -11.73 -10.47 5.38
C HIS A 115 -12.79 -9.35 5.45
N VAL A 116 -13.09 -8.68 4.33
CA VAL A 116 -14.13 -7.63 4.24
C VAL A 116 -15.50 -8.27 4.00
N MET A 117 -15.57 -9.34 3.20
CA MET A 117 -16.79 -10.06 2.86
C MET A 117 -17.37 -10.88 4.03
N GLY A 118 -16.54 -11.27 5.00
CA GLY A 118 -16.94 -12.05 6.18
C GLY A 118 -17.81 -11.32 7.20
N ARG A 119 -17.97 -9.98 7.14
CA ARG A 119 -18.77 -9.22 8.12
C ARG A 119 -20.28 -9.18 7.84
N LYS A 120 -20.78 -9.87 6.80
CA LYS A 120 -22.20 -9.88 6.42
C LYS A 120 -22.98 -11.13 6.88
N LYS A 121 -22.82 -11.58 8.12
CA LYS A 121 -23.77 -12.53 8.77
C LYS A 121 -23.84 -12.33 10.29
N THR A 122 -24.51 -11.27 10.74
CA THR A 122 -25.33 -11.28 11.96
C THR A 122 -26.14 -9.99 12.04
N GLY A 123 -27.43 -10.10 11.74
CA GLY A 123 -28.41 -9.02 11.83
C GLY A 123 -29.75 -9.63 11.45
N ARG A 124 -30.36 -10.28 12.45
CA ARG A 124 -31.68 -10.91 12.41
C ARG A 124 -32.77 -9.85 12.31
#